data_AF-J9RWJ6-F1
#
_entry.id   AF-J9RWJ6-F1
#
_cell.length_a   1.000
_cell.length_b   1.000
_cell.length_c   1.000
_cell.angle_alpha   90.00
_cell.angle_beta   90.00
_cell.angle_gamma   90.00
#
_symmetry.space_group_name_H-M   'P 1'
#
loop_
_entity.id
_entity.type
_entity.pdbx_description
1 polymer ?
#
loop_
_entity_poly.entity_id
_entity_poly.type
_entity_poly.pdbx_seq_one_letter_code
_entity_poly.pdbx_strand_id
1 'polypeptide(L)'
;FEDALAPSWENLMRGQVNLRDAVNGTISFNDQARNRVYKLNDETAKLFVRPQGWHLPEDHILVDGAPVIGCLVDFGLYFFHNHAKFRATQG
;
A
#
# COMPACT_ATOMS: atom_id res chain seq x y z
N PHE A 1 -1.22 -5.70 4.52
CA PHE A 1 -2.46 -6.06 3.81
C PHE A 1 -2.96 -7.43 4.25
N GLU A 2 -2.08 -8.43 4.40
CA GLU A 2 -2.44 -9.74 4.99
C GLU A 2 -2.39 -9.76 6.54
N ASP A 3 -1.88 -10.83 7.17
CA ASP A 3 -2.05 -11.19 8.60
C ASP A 3 -1.73 -10.11 9.65
N ALA A 4 -0.86 -9.15 9.31
CA ALA A 4 -0.43 -8.10 10.22
C ALA A 4 -1.30 -6.83 10.17
N LEU A 5 -2.40 -6.83 9.40
CA LEU A 5 -3.28 -5.68 9.21
C LEU A 5 -4.74 -6.08 9.42
N ALA A 6 -5.47 -5.38 10.30
CA ALA A 6 -6.92 -5.45 10.31
C ALA A 6 -7.46 -4.81 9.01
N PRO A 7 -8.17 -5.56 8.15
CA PRO A 7 -8.50 -5.13 6.78
C PRO A 7 -9.72 -4.20 6.74
N SER A 8 -9.71 -3.14 7.54
CA SER A 8 -10.67 -2.06 7.35
C SER A 8 -10.37 -1.31 6.07
N TRP A 9 -11.40 -0.78 5.42
CA TRP A 9 -11.25 0.03 4.20
C TRP A 9 -10.23 1.16 4.36
N GLU A 10 -10.33 1.89 5.49
CA GLU A 10 -9.42 3.00 5.78
C GLU A 10 -7.96 2.52 5.87
N ASN A 11 -7.71 1.39 6.54
CA ASN A 11 -6.37 0.83 6.68
C ASN A 11 -5.80 0.39 5.33
N LEU A 12 -6.61 -0.27 4.49
CA LEU A 12 -6.19 -0.72 3.16
C LEU A 12 -5.86 0.48 2.27
N MET A 13 -6.75 1.47 2.19
CA MET A 13 -6.54 2.65 1.35
C MET A 13 -5.38 3.52 1.83
N ARG A 14 -5.25 3.76 3.15
CA ARG A 14 -4.09 4.46 3.71
C ARG A 14 -2.80 3.68 3.46
N GLY A 15 -2.85 2.35 3.54
CA GLY A 15 -1.73 1.49 3.18
C GLY A 15 -1.27 1.75 1.74
N GLN A 16 -2.18 1.79 0.78
CA GLN A 16 -1.86 2.07 -0.63
C GLN A 16 -1.25 3.47 -0.82
N VAL A 17 -1.78 4.49 -0.15
CA VAL A 17 -1.21 5.85 -0.17
C VAL A 17 0.21 5.85 0.39
N ASN A 18 0.43 5.19 1.54
CA ASN A 18 1.75 5.08 2.15
C ASN A 18 2.75 4.39 1.21
N LEU A 19 2.35 3.29 0.58
CA LEU A 19 3.21 2.58 -0.38
C LEU A 19 3.58 3.47 -1.58
N ARG A 20 2.59 4.18 -2.14
CA ARG A 20 2.82 5.12 -3.24
C ARG A 20 3.83 6.20 -2.86
N ASP A 21 3.65 6.79 -1.69
CA ASP A 21 4.54 7.86 -1.22
C ASP A 21 5.94 7.30 -0.88
N ALA A 22 6.04 6.05 -0.44
CA ALA A 22 7.31 5.38 -0.21
C ALA A 22 8.08 5.13 -1.52
N VAL A 23 7.41 4.61 -2.57
CA VAL A 23 8.02 4.42 -3.89
C VAL A 23 8.41 5.75 -4.53
N ASN A 24 7.65 6.82 -4.27
CA ASN A 24 7.97 8.16 -4.73
C ASN A 24 9.13 8.84 -3.97
N GLY A 25 9.55 8.28 -2.83
CA GLY A 25 10.56 8.89 -1.96
C GLY A 25 10.03 10.02 -1.09
N THR A 26 8.71 10.18 -0.98
CA THR A 26 8.06 11.34 -0.34
C THR A 26 7.34 11.00 0.98
N ILE A 27 7.28 9.73 1.36
CA ILE A 27 6.64 9.34 2.62
C ILE A 27 7.35 10.01 3.81
N SER A 28 6.54 10.56 4.72
CA SER A 28 7.02 11.13 5.98
C SER A 28 6.00 10.94 7.08
N PHE A 29 6.47 10.92 8.31
CA PHE A 29 5.60 10.85 9.49
C PHE A 29 6.03 11.89 10.52
N ASN A 30 5.09 12.72 10.95
CA ASN A 30 5.31 13.72 11.99
C ASN A 30 4.70 13.26 13.31
N ASP A 31 5.56 12.89 14.26
CA ASP A 31 5.18 12.59 15.63
C ASP A 31 5.17 13.88 16.45
N GLN A 32 4.00 14.50 16.55
CA GLN A 32 3.82 15.75 17.30
C GLN A 32 4.11 15.59 18.79
N ALA A 33 3.78 14.43 19.38
CA ALA A 33 3.96 14.20 20.81
C ALA A 33 5.44 14.15 21.19
N ARG A 34 6.29 13.63 20.30
CA ARG A 34 7.75 13.58 20.49
C ARG A 34 8.50 14.71 19.79
N ASN A 35 7.80 15.58 19.07
CA ASN A 35 8.35 16.62 18.20
C ASN A 35 9.44 16.06 17.24
N ARG A 36 9.14 14.94 16.57
CA ARG A 36 10.06 14.24 15.66
C ARG A 36 9.44 14.03 14.29
N VAL A 37 10.24 14.24 13.24
CA VAL A 37 9.86 13.97 11.86
C VAL A 37 10.69 12.80 11.32
N TYR A 38 10.01 11.79 10.81
CA TYR A 38 10.61 10.61 10.18
C TYR A 38 10.47 10.70 8.66
N LYS A 39 11.56 10.40 7.95
CA LYS A 39 11.66 10.38 6.49
C LYS A 39 12.51 9.18 6.05
N LEU A 40 12.49 8.87 4.76
CA LEU A 40 13.38 7.85 4.20
C LEU A 40 14.84 8.32 4.24
N ASN A 41 15.74 7.35 4.39
CA ASN A 41 17.17 7.55 4.14
C ASN A 41 17.44 7.59 2.63
N ASP A 42 18.65 8.00 2.25
CA ASP A 42 19.09 7.99 0.84
C ASP A 42 19.09 6.58 0.24
N GLU A 43 19.45 5.58 1.05
CA GLU A 43 19.39 4.17 0.70
C GLU A 43 18.35 3.44 1.56
N THR A 44 17.42 2.74 0.92
CA THR A 44 16.34 1.99 1.57
C THR A 44 16.38 0.51 1.18
N ALA A 45 15.81 -0.33 2.03
CA ALA A 45 15.54 -1.72 1.66
C ALA A 45 14.63 -1.80 0.43
N LYS A 46 14.71 -2.90 -0.33
CA LYS A 46 13.81 -3.17 -1.43
C LYS A 46 12.40 -3.46 -0.91
N LEU A 47 11.43 -2.67 -1.36
CA LEU A 47 10.04 -2.80 -0.95
C LEU A 47 9.41 -4.03 -1.60
N PHE A 48 8.78 -4.87 -0.79
CA PHE A 48 8.01 -6.03 -1.22
C PHE A 48 6.63 -5.98 -0.57
N VAL A 49 5.57 -6.16 -1.36
CA VAL A 49 4.18 -6.05 -0.88
C VAL A 49 3.54 -7.43 -0.89
N ARG A 50 2.91 -7.78 0.23
CA ARG A 50 2.16 -9.02 0.42
C ARG A 50 0.66 -8.71 0.40
N PRO A 51 -0.04 -8.96 -0.71
CA PRO A 51 -1.49 -8.77 -0.79
C PRO A 51 -2.22 -9.76 0.13
N GLN A 52 -3.51 -9.51 0.38
CA GLN A 52 -4.41 -10.46 1.02
C GLN A 52 -4.39 -11.84 0.33
N GLY A 53 -4.77 -12.89 1.05
CA GLY A 53 -4.94 -14.24 0.49
C GLY A 53 -6.16 -14.34 -0.43
N TRP A 54 -6.15 -15.33 -1.33
CA TRP A 54 -7.22 -15.59 -2.32
C TRP A 54 -8.62 -15.74 -1.73
N HIS A 55 -8.73 -16.17 -0.47
CA HIS A 55 -10.01 -16.46 0.19
C HIS A 55 -10.66 -15.22 0.84
N LEU A 56 -9.98 -14.07 0.83
CA LEU A 56 -10.48 -12.86 1.46
C LEU A 56 -11.19 -11.96 0.43
N PRO A 57 -12.46 -11.58 0.67
CA PRO A 57 -13.16 -10.61 -0.16
C PRO A 57 -12.74 -9.17 0.18
N GLU A 58 -12.98 -8.25 -0.76
CA GLU A 58 -13.03 -6.81 -0.52
C GLU A 58 -14.48 -6.33 -0.67
N ASP A 59 -15.17 -6.21 0.46
CA ASP A 59 -16.62 -5.96 0.51
C ASP A 59 -17.01 -4.54 0.09
N HIS A 60 -16.06 -3.60 0.02
CA HIS A 60 -16.33 -2.21 -0.35
C HIS A 60 -16.31 -1.99 -1.87
N ILE A 61 -15.89 -2.98 -2.67
CA ILE A 61 -15.87 -2.91 -4.13
C ILE A 61 -16.71 -4.05 -4.69
N LEU A 62 -17.76 -3.70 -5.44
CA LEU A 62 -18.66 -4.67 -6.06
C LEU A 62 -18.47 -4.68 -7.58
N VAL A 63 -18.43 -5.87 -8.16
CA VAL A 63 -18.57 -6.11 -9.61
C VAL A 63 -19.76 -7.02 -9.80
N ASP A 64 -20.72 -6.59 -10.62
CA ASP A 64 -21.99 -7.30 -10.83
C ASP A 64 -22.74 -7.65 -9.52
N GLY A 65 -22.60 -6.77 -8.50
CA GLY A 65 -23.24 -6.92 -7.19
C GLY A 65 -22.53 -7.86 -6.22
N ALA A 66 -21.40 -8.45 -6.58
CA ALA A 66 -20.61 -9.33 -5.72
C ALA A 66 -19.29 -8.65 -5.29
N PRO A 67 -18.82 -8.86 -4.03
CA PRO A 67 -17.50 -8.45 -3.60
C PRO A 67 -16.39 -9.00 -4.50
N VAL A 68 -15.40 -8.16 -4.79
CA VAL A 68 -14.21 -8.59 -5.53
C VAL A 68 -13.24 -9.34 -4.62
N ILE A 69 -12.26 -10.04 -5.22
CA ILE A 69 -11.19 -10.72 -4.48
C ILE A 69 -10.19 -9.68 -3.98
N GLY A 70 -9.96 -9.60 -2.67
CA GLY A 70 -9.11 -8.58 -2.04
C GLY A 70 -7.67 -8.59 -2.58
N CYS A 71 -7.12 -9.78 -2.86
CA CYS A 71 -5.76 -9.89 -3.41
C CYS A 71 -5.58 -9.19 -4.76
N LEU A 72 -6.63 -9.15 -5.60
CA LEU A 72 -6.61 -8.47 -6.90
C LEU A 72 -6.71 -6.95 -6.74
N VAL A 73 -7.44 -6.48 -5.73
CA VAL A 73 -7.51 -5.05 -5.38
C VAL A 73 -6.16 -4.57 -4.87
N ASP A 74 -5.58 -5.29 -3.90
CA ASP A 74 -4.28 -4.96 -3.33
C ASP A 74 -3.17 -4.90 -4.40
N PHE A 75 -3.09 -5.96 -5.21
CA PHE A 75 -2.13 -6.05 -6.31
C PHE A 75 -2.40 -4.96 -7.34
N GLY A 76 -3.65 -4.80 -7.77
CA GLY A 76 -4.05 -3.87 -8.82
C GLY A 76 -3.71 -2.44 -8.46
N LEU A 77 -4.08 -1.99 -7.26
CA LEU A 77 -3.77 -0.64 -6.78
C LEU A 77 -2.26 -0.42 -6.63
N TYR A 78 -1.54 -1.36 -6.03
CA TYR A 78 -0.09 -1.21 -5.87
C TYR A 78 0.60 -1.17 -7.22
N PHE A 79 0.32 -2.12 -8.11
CA PHE A 79 0.95 -2.20 -9.43
C PHE A 79 0.64 -0.95 -10.26
N PHE A 80 -0.63 -0.58 -10.34
CA PHE A 80 -1.08 0.56 -11.15
C PHE A 80 -0.42 1.88 -10.72
N HIS A 81 -0.36 2.16 -9.43
CA HIS A 81 0.18 3.43 -8.94
C HIS A 81 1.71 3.48 -8.89
N ASN A 82 2.40 2.33 -8.84
CA ASN A 82 3.83 2.31 -8.55
C ASN A 82 4.70 1.83 -9.71
N HIS A 83 4.17 1.04 -10.65
CA HIS A 83 4.96 0.39 -11.70
C HIS A 83 5.83 1.39 -12.49
N ALA A 84 5.24 2.49 -12.97
CA ALA A 84 5.97 3.48 -13.78
C ALA A 84 7.13 4.13 -13.01
N LYS A 85 6.88 4.55 -11.75
CA LYS A 85 7.92 5.15 -10.92
C LYS A 85 9.01 4.14 -10.57
N PHE A 86 8.62 2.93 -10.17
CA PHE A 86 9.54 1.85 -9.83
C PHE A 86 10.46 1.50 -11.01
N ARG A 87 9.90 1.38 -12.23
CA ARG A 87 10.68 1.16 -13.46
C ARG A 87 11.65 2.30 -13.78
N ALA A 88 11.32 3.54 -13.43
CA ALA A 88 12.19 4.68 -13.71
C ALA A 88 13.36 4.82 -12.72
N THR A 89 13.22 4.31 -11.50
CA THR A 89 14.20 4.56 -10.41
C THR A 89 14.91 3.31 -9.90
N GLN A 90 14.36 2.11 -10.11
CA GLN A 90 14.85 0.89 -9.46
C GLN A 90 15.02 -0.33 -10.40
N GLY A 91 14.74 -0.22 -11.70
CA GLY A 91 14.85 -1.33 -12.65
C GLY A 91 15.01 -0.92 -14.11
#